data_AF-H0JUV0-F1
#
_entry.id   AF-H0JUV0-F1
#
_cell.length_a   1.000
_cell.length_b   1.000
_cell.length_c   1.000
_cell.angle_alpha   90.00
_cell.angle_beta   90.00
_cell.angle_gamma   90.00
#
_symmetry.space_group_name_H-M   'P 1'
#
loop_
_entity.id
_entity.type
_entity.pdbx_description
1 polymer ?
#
loop_
_entity_poly.entity_id
_entity_poly.type
_entity_poly.pdbx_seq_one_letter_code
_entity_poly.pdbx_strand_id
1 'polypeptide(L)'
;MLGAEAAGIVRSAPEGSGLTAGQRVAVLSIDGSWQQTVALPRELVFPLPDRVSLTAGAGMLMNYFTAHFALDERARYRAGETVLAHGAPGGRAVVLGFTGGSIPTVKVNRLLLKNISVVGAGWGEYLRTDPGYPARQWAALEPLLRDGTLVVPEPPSIPSTKLRQHCVRSRTVPRPARSRST
;
A
#
# COMPACT_ATOMS: atom_id res chain seq x y z
N MET A 1 7.22 -14.86 8.17
CA MET A 1 6.95 -14.08 9.40
C MET A 1 5.90 -13.01 9.08
N LEU A 2 5.24 -12.33 10.03
CA LEU A 2 4.21 -11.33 9.71
C LEU A 2 4.83 -9.95 9.45
N GLY A 3 4.13 -9.12 8.66
CA GLY A 3 4.48 -7.73 8.38
C GLY A 3 5.02 -7.52 6.96
N ALA A 4 4.37 -6.66 6.17
CA ALA A 4 4.73 -6.42 4.77
C ALA A 4 5.62 -5.18 4.58
N GLU A 5 5.55 -4.23 5.50
CA GLU A 5 6.26 -2.96 5.48
C GLU A 5 6.59 -2.51 6.90
N ALA A 6 7.55 -1.60 7.04
CA ALA A 6 7.91 -0.94 8.30
C ALA A 6 8.65 0.37 8.04
N ALA A 7 8.93 1.11 9.11
CA ALA A 7 9.89 2.21 9.09
C ALA A 7 10.79 2.16 10.31
N GLY A 8 11.99 2.70 10.17
CA GLY A 8 12.99 2.68 11.23
C GLY A 8 14.24 3.46 10.86
N ILE A 9 15.33 3.12 11.54
CA ILE A 9 16.64 3.74 11.39
C ILE A 9 17.61 2.73 10.81
N VAL A 10 18.39 3.14 9.81
CA VAL A 10 19.48 2.33 9.26
C VAL A 10 20.51 2.07 10.36
N ARG A 11 20.69 0.79 10.72
CA ARG A 11 21.76 0.37 11.64
C ARG A 11 23.12 0.36 10.93
N SER A 12 23.16 -0.19 9.73
CA SER A 12 24.35 -0.32 8.90
C SER A 12 23.93 -0.56 7.45
N ALA A 13 24.74 -0.14 6.49
CA ALA A 13 24.53 -0.41 5.07
C ALA A 13 25.88 -0.65 4.37
N PRO A 14 25.93 -1.45 3.30
CA PRO A 14 27.13 -1.61 2.48
C PRO A 14 27.58 -0.27 1.90
N GLU A 15 28.89 -0.14 1.68
CA GLU A 15 29.46 1.00 0.95
C GLU A 15 28.86 1.09 -0.46
N GLY A 16 28.67 2.31 -0.98
CA GLY A 16 28.04 2.54 -2.29
C GLY A 16 26.52 2.36 -2.32
N SER A 17 25.87 1.94 -1.23
CA SER A 17 24.40 1.82 -1.17
C SER A 17 23.68 3.17 -1.19
N GLY A 18 24.36 4.28 -0.91
CA GLY A 18 23.74 5.60 -0.74
C GLY A 18 22.87 5.71 0.51
N LEU A 19 23.00 4.77 1.46
CA LEU A 19 22.37 4.83 2.78
C LEU A 19 23.44 5.02 3.86
N THR A 20 23.10 5.79 4.90
CA THR A 20 24.00 6.04 6.04
C THR A 20 23.39 5.52 7.33
N ALA A 21 24.23 5.02 8.25
CA ALA A 21 23.78 4.69 9.60
C ALA A 21 23.13 5.92 10.27
N GLY A 22 22.03 5.71 11.01
CA GLY A 22 21.24 6.79 11.59
C GLY A 22 20.18 7.39 10.65
N GLN A 23 20.21 7.06 9.35
CA GLN A 23 19.22 7.56 8.40
C GLN A 23 17.84 6.95 8.64
N ARG A 24 16.81 7.78 8.52
CA ARG A 24 15.39 7.39 8.62
C ARG A 24 14.95 6.77 7.31
N VAL A 25 14.34 5.59 7.37
CA VAL A 25 13.88 4.85 6.19
C VAL A 25 12.52 4.21 6.40
N ALA A 26 11.74 4.11 5.34
CA ALA A 26 10.64 3.16 5.22
C ALA A 26 11.10 1.99 4.35
N VAL A 27 10.54 0.79 4.59
CA VAL A 27 10.98 -0.43 3.91
C VAL A 27 9.83 -1.30 3.47
N LEU A 28 9.98 -1.93 2.31
CA LEU A 28 9.15 -3.03 1.84
C LEU A 28 9.85 -4.35 2.15
N SER A 29 9.15 -5.25 2.84
CA SER A 29 9.66 -6.59 3.13
C SER A 29 8.79 -7.69 2.52
N ILE A 30 7.53 -7.37 2.20
CA ILE A 30 6.46 -8.29 1.78
C ILE A 30 6.07 -9.29 2.87
N ASP A 31 7.04 -9.84 3.61
CA ASP A 31 6.84 -10.55 4.86
C ASP A 31 7.96 -10.27 5.88
N GLY A 32 7.65 -10.51 7.15
CA GLY A 32 8.63 -10.51 8.23
C GLY A 32 8.98 -9.18 8.87
N SER A 33 8.44 -8.03 8.50
CA SER A 33 8.82 -6.75 9.16
C SER A 33 8.47 -6.62 10.65
N TRP A 34 7.66 -7.52 11.22
CA TRP A 34 7.29 -7.48 12.66
C TRP A 34 8.40 -8.00 13.58
N GLN A 35 9.49 -7.25 13.63
CA GLN A 35 10.73 -7.58 14.34
C GLN A 35 11.54 -6.31 14.62
N GLN A 36 12.53 -6.40 15.50
CA GLN A 36 13.35 -5.24 15.87
C GLN A 36 14.42 -4.89 14.81
N THR A 37 14.78 -5.81 13.93
CA THR A 37 15.79 -5.59 12.90
C THR A 37 15.47 -6.46 11.69
N VAL A 38 15.57 -5.88 10.50
CA VAL A 38 15.37 -6.55 9.23
C VAL A 38 16.51 -6.17 8.28
N ALA A 39 17.00 -7.13 7.50
CA ALA A 39 17.97 -6.91 6.44
C ALA A 39 17.24 -7.02 5.10
N LEU A 40 17.38 -6.01 4.25
CA LEU A 40 16.66 -5.91 2.98
C LEU A 40 17.61 -5.45 1.87
N PRO A 41 17.35 -5.85 0.62
CA PRO A 41 18.05 -5.31 -0.53
C PRO A 41 17.74 -3.80 -0.66
N ARG A 42 18.71 -3.04 -1.16
CA ARG A 42 18.68 -1.56 -1.20
C ARG A 42 17.48 -1.01 -1.99
N GLU A 43 16.98 -1.77 -2.95
CA GLU A 43 15.86 -1.43 -3.82
C GLU A 43 14.53 -1.38 -3.05
N LEU A 44 14.47 -1.99 -1.87
CA LEU A 44 13.29 -2.03 -1.00
C LEU A 44 13.42 -1.11 0.23
N VAL A 45 14.45 -0.24 0.24
CA VAL A 45 14.73 0.70 1.33
C VAL A 45 14.63 2.13 0.81
N PHE A 46 13.72 2.90 1.39
CA PHE A 46 13.34 4.23 0.92
C PHE A 46 13.68 5.29 1.96
N PRO A 47 14.58 6.24 1.67
CA PRO A 47 14.90 7.36 2.57
C PRO A 47 13.65 8.15 2.95
N LEU A 48 13.33 8.21 4.24
CA LEU A 48 12.11 8.86 4.71
C LEU A 48 12.35 10.35 4.96
N PRO A 49 11.59 11.27 4.31
CA PRO A 49 11.71 12.70 4.57
C PRO A 49 11.40 13.05 6.03
N ASP A 50 12.00 14.13 6.54
CA ASP A 50 11.84 14.59 7.93
C ASP A 50 10.39 14.88 8.34
N ARG A 51 9.56 15.26 7.36
CA ARG A 51 8.14 15.55 7.56
C ARG A 51 7.27 14.33 7.79
N VAL A 52 7.72 13.13 7.40
CA VAL A 52 6.95 11.90 7.58
C VAL A 52 7.49 11.20 8.81
N SER A 53 6.70 11.03 9.86
CA SER A 53 7.15 10.33 11.07
C SER A 53 7.46 8.85 10.79
N LEU A 54 8.18 8.19 11.69
CA LEU A 54 8.40 6.73 11.56
C LEU A 54 7.08 5.94 11.70
N THR A 55 6.12 6.44 12.48
CA THR A 55 4.83 5.79 12.67
C THR A 55 3.99 5.85 11.39
N ALA A 56 3.91 7.03 10.77
CA ALA A 56 3.28 7.22 9.46
C ALA A 56 4.02 6.41 8.36
N GLY A 57 5.35 6.47 8.36
CA GLY A 57 6.20 5.73 7.42
C GLY A 57 6.02 4.22 7.47
N ALA A 58 5.65 3.66 8.62
CA ALA A 58 5.46 2.22 8.80
C ALA A 58 4.21 1.65 8.12
N GLY A 59 3.27 2.48 7.65
CA GLY A 59 2.03 2.05 7.01
C GLY A 59 1.76 2.72 5.66
N MET A 60 2.75 3.39 5.07
CA MET A 60 2.53 4.20 3.87
C MET A 60 2.88 3.50 2.56
N LEU A 61 3.90 2.65 2.50
CA LEU A 61 4.42 2.20 1.21
C LEU A 61 3.41 1.34 0.48
N MET A 62 2.83 0.33 1.14
CA MET A 62 1.83 -0.55 0.53
C MET A 62 0.62 0.26 0.04
N ASN A 63 0.13 1.19 0.85
CA ASN A 63 -1.06 1.98 0.55
C ASN A 63 -0.82 2.95 -0.60
N TYR A 64 0.26 3.74 -0.52
CA TYR A 64 0.51 4.83 -1.46
C TYR A 64 1.14 4.33 -2.77
N PHE A 65 1.93 3.25 -2.75
CA PHE A 65 2.35 2.61 -4.00
C PHE A 65 1.16 1.95 -4.70
N THR A 66 0.25 1.31 -3.97
CA THR A 66 -0.98 0.78 -4.57
C THR A 66 -1.84 1.90 -5.16
N ALA A 67 -2.01 3.01 -4.45
CA ALA A 67 -2.78 4.16 -4.95
C ALA A 67 -2.12 4.82 -6.16
N HIS A 68 -0.80 5.03 -6.13
CA HIS A 68 -0.03 5.55 -7.26
C HIS A 68 -0.20 4.65 -8.49
N PHE A 69 0.00 3.33 -8.33
CA PHE A 69 -0.21 2.36 -9.41
C PHE A 69 -1.65 2.40 -9.96
N ALA A 70 -2.64 2.47 -9.07
CA ALA A 70 -4.04 2.54 -9.45
C ALA A 70 -4.35 3.77 -10.31
N LEU A 71 -3.83 4.92 -9.92
CA LEU A 71 -4.11 6.20 -10.57
C LEU A 71 -3.28 6.39 -11.85
N ASP A 72 -1.99 6.14 -11.77
CA ASP A 72 -1.04 6.41 -12.84
C ASP A 72 -1.09 5.31 -13.92
N GLU A 73 -0.83 4.06 -13.54
CA GLU A 73 -0.74 2.97 -14.54
C GLU A 73 -2.11 2.49 -15.01
N ARG A 74 -3.07 2.40 -14.08
CA ARG A 74 -4.36 1.73 -14.35
C ARG A 74 -5.45 2.70 -14.78
N ALA A 75 -5.61 3.82 -14.07
CA ALA A 75 -6.57 4.86 -14.46
C ALA A 75 -6.02 5.82 -15.52
N ARG A 76 -4.68 5.93 -15.64
CA ARG A 76 -3.99 6.93 -16.47
C ARG A 76 -4.50 8.34 -16.21
N TYR A 77 -4.62 8.65 -14.93
CA TYR A 77 -5.15 9.90 -14.44
C TYR A 77 -4.34 11.09 -14.96
N ARG A 78 -5.03 12.15 -15.36
CA ARG A 78 -4.41 13.43 -15.75
C ARG A 78 -4.89 14.55 -14.84
N ALA A 79 -4.01 15.53 -14.61
CA ALA A 79 -4.36 16.73 -13.86
C ALA A 79 -5.64 17.39 -14.45
N GLY A 80 -6.59 17.72 -13.59
CA GLY A 80 -7.89 18.26 -13.97
C GLY A 80 -8.97 17.21 -14.22
N GLU A 81 -8.63 15.91 -14.27
CA GLU A 81 -9.64 14.85 -14.25
C GLU A 81 -10.19 14.68 -12.83
N THR A 82 -11.43 14.21 -12.72
CA THR A 82 -12.07 13.97 -11.41
C THR A 82 -11.97 12.48 -11.06
N VAL A 83 -11.37 12.17 -9.91
CA VAL A 83 -11.42 10.81 -9.35
C VAL A 83 -12.66 10.69 -8.48
N LEU A 84 -13.63 9.88 -8.92
CA LEU A 84 -14.84 9.64 -8.13
C LEU A 84 -14.89 8.18 -7.68
N ALA A 85 -14.94 7.95 -6.37
CA ALA A 85 -15.12 6.63 -5.77
C ALA A 85 -16.53 6.03 -6.01
N HIS A 86 -17.42 6.75 -6.71
CA HIS A 86 -18.81 6.38 -6.96
C HIS A 86 -19.23 6.61 -8.42
N GLY A 87 -18.76 5.77 -9.35
CA GLY A 87 -19.37 5.50 -10.67
C GLY A 87 -20.13 6.66 -11.35
N ALA A 88 -19.44 7.79 -11.59
CA ALA A 88 -19.95 8.90 -12.38
C ALA A 88 -20.04 8.53 -13.87
N PRO A 89 -20.92 9.21 -14.64
CA PRO A 89 -20.88 9.13 -16.09
C PRO A 89 -19.47 9.38 -16.65
N GLY A 90 -18.98 8.52 -17.55
CA GLY A 90 -17.65 8.59 -18.16
C GLY A 90 -16.49 8.13 -17.27
N GLY A 91 -16.75 7.71 -16.03
CA GLY A 91 -15.71 7.38 -15.05
C GLY A 91 -14.96 6.06 -15.32
N ARG A 92 -13.81 5.91 -14.67
CA ARG A 92 -13.06 4.63 -14.61
C ARG A 92 -13.13 4.04 -13.20
N ALA A 93 -13.58 2.80 -13.08
CA ALA A 93 -13.57 2.06 -11.83
C ALA A 93 -12.30 1.19 -11.78
N VAL A 94 -11.43 1.46 -10.80
CA VAL A 94 -10.21 0.66 -10.55
C VAL A 94 -10.48 -0.32 -9.41
N VAL A 95 -10.35 -1.62 -9.69
CA VAL A 95 -10.54 -2.67 -8.69
C VAL A 95 -9.20 -2.97 -8.03
N LEU A 96 -9.09 -2.64 -6.73
CA LEU A 96 -7.90 -2.83 -5.90
C LEU A 96 -8.10 -4.00 -4.92
N GLY A 97 -7.62 -5.19 -5.31
CA GLY A 97 -7.72 -6.39 -4.47
C GLY A 97 -9.15 -6.74 -4.02
N PHE A 98 -9.25 -7.49 -2.91
CA PHE A 98 -10.52 -7.99 -2.34
C PHE A 98 -10.56 -7.84 -0.81
N THR A 99 -10.00 -6.77 -0.26
CA THR A 99 -9.88 -6.57 1.20
C THR A 99 -11.23 -6.50 1.92
N GLY A 100 -12.33 -6.25 1.20
CA GLY A 100 -13.70 -6.33 1.71
C GLY A 100 -14.24 -7.75 1.94
N GLY A 101 -13.43 -8.80 1.74
CA GLY A 101 -13.79 -10.19 2.06
C GLY A 101 -14.68 -10.89 1.03
N SER A 102 -15.06 -10.22 -0.05
CA SER A 102 -15.81 -10.78 -1.17
C SER A 102 -15.35 -10.17 -2.49
N ILE A 103 -15.52 -10.90 -3.58
CA ILE A 103 -15.25 -10.39 -4.93
C ILE A 103 -16.39 -9.44 -5.31
N PRO A 104 -16.10 -8.16 -5.62
CA PRO A 104 -17.13 -7.19 -5.96
C PRO A 104 -17.79 -7.57 -7.29
N THR A 105 -19.13 -7.62 -7.29
CA THR A 105 -19.91 -7.82 -8.51
C THR A 105 -20.25 -6.47 -9.15
N VAL A 106 -19.92 -6.31 -10.43
CA VAL A 106 -20.29 -5.13 -11.21
C VAL A 106 -21.55 -5.42 -12.03
N LYS A 107 -22.60 -4.63 -11.82
CA LYS A 107 -23.79 -4.68 -12.68
C LYS A 107 -23.49 -4.02 -14.02
N VAL A 108 -23.40 -4.80 -15.09
CA VAL A 108 -22.99 -4.34 -16.43
C VAL A 108 -23.89 -3.26 -17.04
N ASN A 109 -25.17 -3.22 -16.66
CA ASN A 109 -26.07 -2.15 -17.08
C ASN A 109 -25.63 -0.76 -16.58
N ARG A 110 -24.93 -0.68 -15.42
CA ARG A 110 -24.36 0.57 -14.93
C ARG A 110 -23.14 1.00 -15.74
N LEU A 111 -22.39 0.06 -16.30
CA LEU A 111 -21.27 0.37 -17.19
C LEU A 111 -21.77 1.00 -18.48
N LEU A 112 -22.78 0.36 -19.09
CA LEU A 112 -23.41 0.84 -20.32
C LEU A 112 -24.06 2.20 -20.14
N LEU A 113 -25.01 2.34 -19.20
CA LEU A 113 -25.85 3.55 -19.07
C LEU A 113 -25.08 4.78 -18.61
N LYS A 114 -23.90 4.60 -18.02
CA LYS A 114 -23.05 5.69 -17.56
C LYS A 114 -21.73 5.77 -18.35
N ASN A 115 -21.52 5.00 -19.40
CA ASN A 115 -20.24 4.95 -20.14
C ASN A 115 -19.02 4.76 -19.20
N ILE A 116 -19.12 3.84 -18.23
CA ILE A 116 -18.06 3.57 -17.25
C ILE A 116 -17.17 2.43 -17.73
N SER A 117 -15.85 2.59 -17.60
CA SER A 117 -14.87 1.51 -17.80
C SER A 117 -14.43 0.87 -16.48
N VAL A 118 -14.05 -0.41 -16.50
CA VAL A 118 -13.55 -1.14 -15.33
C VAL A 118 -12.18 -1.70 -15.63
N VAL A 119 -11.23 -1.51 -14.71
CA VAL A 119 -9.86 -1.99 -14.83
C VAL A 119 -9.38 -2.62 -13.53
N GLY A 120 -8.81 -3.83 -13.62
CA GLY A 120 -8.17 -4.49 -12.47
C GLY A 120 -6.79 -3.92 -12.19
N ALA A 121 -6.42 -3.78 -10.92
CA ALA A 121 -5.13 -3.27 -10.47
C ALA A 121 -4.48 -4.23 -9.46
N GLY A 122 -3.60 -5.11 -9.96
CA GLY A 122 -2.81 -6.04 -9.15
C GLY A 122 -1.37 -5.56 -8.98
N TRP A 123 -1.12 -4.67 -8.02
CA TRP A 123 0.21 -4.11 -7.79
C TRP A 123 1.28 -5.19 -7.44
N GLY A 124 0.89 -6.24 -6.71
CA GLY A 124 1.81 -7.32 -6.34
C GLY A 124 2.39 -8.09 -7.53
N GLU A 125 1.70 -8.16 -8.66
CA GLU A 125 2.23 -8.79 -9.87
C GLU A 125 3.30 -7.93 -10.55
N TYR A 126 3.18 -6.61 -10.45
CA TYR A 126 4.19 -5.67 -10.96
C TYR A 126 5.47 -5.71 -10.12
N LEU A 127 5.35 -5.85 -8.81
CA LEU A 127 6.53 -6.09 -7.94
C LEU A 127 7.33 -7.31 -8.37
N ARG A 128 6.65 -8.37 -8.81
CA ARG A 128 7.28 -9.64 -9.21
C ARG A 128 7.95 -9.56 -10.59
N THR A 129 7.44 -8.72 -11.47
CA THR A 129 7.85 -8.68 -12.89
C THR A 129 8.75 -7.49 -13.24
N ASP A 130 8.73 -6.43 -12.44
CA ASP A 130 9.56 -5.25 -12.58
C ASP A 130 10.18 -4.84 -11.22
N PRO A 131 11.37 -5.36 -10.89
CA PRO A 131 12.08 -5.04 -9.64
C PRO A 131 12.40 -3.55 -9.46
N GLY A 132 12.46 -2.78 -10.55
CA GLY A 132 12.74 -1.34 -10.52
C GLY A 132 11.49 -0.49 -10.28
N TYR A 133 10.29 -1.07 -10.32
CA TYR A 133 9.04 -0.33 -10.21
C TYR A 133 8.89 0.44 -8.89
N PRO A 134 9.17 -0.15 -7.70
CA PRO A 134 9.07 0.57 -6.43
C PRO A 134 9.94 1.82 -6.37
N ALA A 135 11.14 1.77 -6.94
CA ALA A 135 12.04 2.92 -6.98
C ALA A 135 11.46 4.07 -7.82
N ARG A 136 10.77 3.76 -8.93
CA ARG A 136 10.08 4.77 -9.75
C ARG A 136 8.87 5.36 -9.04
N GLN A 137 8.08 4.53 -8.35
CA GLN A 137 6.96 5.00 -7.53
C GLN A 137 7.46 5.92 -6.41
N TRP A 138 8.55 5.55 -5.76
CA TRP A 138 9.18 6.39 -4.75
C TRP A 138 9.65 7.72 -5.32
N ALA A 139 10.31 7.72 -6.49
CA ALA A 139 10.78 8.94 -7.14
C ALA A 139 9.65 9.93 -7.48
N ALA A 140 8.42 9.44 -7.71
CA ALA A 140 7.25 10.28 -7.93
C ALA A 140 6.62 10.79 -6.62
N LEU A 141 6.59 9.97 -5.56
CA LEU A 141 5.93 10.32 -4.30
C LEU A 141 6.82 11.12 -3.34
N GLU A 142 8.13 10.86 -3.34
CA GLU A 142 9.08 11.47 -2.39
C GLU A 142 9.09 13.00 -2.44
N PRO A 143 9.09 13.66 -3.62
CA PRO A 143 9.03 15.12 -3.67
C PRO A 143 7.76 15.68 -3.03
N LEU A 144 6.60 15.04 -3.26
CA LEU A 144 5.31 15.45 -2.70
C LEU A 144 5.25 15.28 -1.18
N LEU A 145 5.92 14.25 -0.65
CA LEU A 145 6.05 14.03 0.80
C LEU A 145 6.98 15.07 1.42
N ARG A 146 8.09 15.38 0.72
CA ARG A 146 9.09 16.35 1.17
C ARG A 146 8.53 17.76 1.21
N ASP A 147 7.78 18.18 0.19
CA ASP A 147 7.20 19.52 0.10
C ASP A 147 5.85 19.65 0.83
N GLY A 148 5.26 18.54 1.27
CA GLY A 148 4.03 18.49 2.05
C GLY A 148 2.74 18.51 1.22
N THR A 149 2.83 18.44 -0.11
CA THR A 149 1.68 18.26 -1.00
C THR A 149 0.96 16.94 -0.70
N LEU A 150 1.72 15.89 -0.39
CA LEU A 150 1.22 14.61 0.06
C LEU A 150 1.46 14.46 1.56
N VAL A 151 0.37 14.49 2.33
CA VAL A 151 0.42 14.30 3.79
C VAL A 151 0.02 12.87 4.14
N VAL A 152 0.85 12.19 4.91
CA VAL A 152 0.56 10.86 5.44
C VAL A 152 -0.05 11.01 6.84
N PRO A 153 -1.28 10.53 7.09
CA PRO A 153 -1.90 10.63 8.40
C PRO A 153 -1.19 9.71 9.41
N GLU A 154 -1.15 10.13 10.67
CA GLU A 154 -0.62 9.30 11.76
C GLU A 154 -1.56 8.12 12.07
N PRO A 155 -1.12 6.87 11.90
CA PRO A 155 -1.93 5.72 12.25
C PRO A 155 -1.93 5.48 13.77
N PRO A 156 -3.01 4.86 14.32
CA PRO A 156 -3.01 4.40 15.69
C PRO A 156 -1.92 3.34 15.91
N SER A 157 -1.05 3.56 16.91
CA SER A 157 0.04 2.64 17.24
C SER A 157 -0.33 1.66 18.36
N ILE A 158 -0.04 0.38 18.16
CA ILE A 158 -0.18 -0.65 19.20
C ILE A 158 1.22 -1.16 19.56
N PRO A 159 1.63 -1.08 20.85
CA PRO A 159 2.92 -1.60 21.29
C PRO A 159 3.04 -3.10 20.98
N SER A 160 4.24 -3.53 20.58
CA SER A 160 4.49 -4.93 20.18
C SER A 160 4.20 -5.94 21.31
N THR A 161 4.34 -5.53 22.57
CA THR A 161 3.98 -6.31 23.75
C THR A 161 2.48 -6.65 23.83
N LYS A 162 1.61 -5.88 23.15
CA LYS A 162 0.15 -6.06 23.14
C LYS A 162 -0.36 -6.76 21.87
N LEU A 163 0.49 -7.06 20.89
CA LEU A 163 0.09 -7.65 19.59
C LEU A 163 -0.66 -8.99 19.73
N ARG A 164 -0.21 -9.88 20.62
CA ARG A 164 -0.85 -11.20 20.82
C ARG A 164 -2.31 -11.11 21.29
N GLN A 165 -2.64 -10.11 22.11
CA GLN A 165 -3.98 -9.94 22.65
C GLN A 165 -4.96 -9.37 21.60
N HIS A 166 -4.45 -8.57 20.67
CA HIS A 166 -5.28 -7.90 19.66
C HIS A 166 -5.53 -8.77 18.42
N CYS A 167 -4.53 -9.52 17.95
CA CYS A 167 -4.68 -10.43 16.79
C CYS A 167 -5.62 -11.62 17.07
N VAL A 168 -5.82 -12.00 18.33
CA VAL A 168 -6.75 -13.09 18.69
C VAL A 168 -8.20 -12.60 18.70
N ARG A 169 -8.47 -11.33 19.06
CA ARG A 169 -9.82 -10.77 19.14
C ARG A 169 -10.47 -10.52 17.78
N SER A 170 -9.70 -10.36 16.70
CA SER A 170 -10.26 -10.13 15.35
C SER A 170 -10.68 -11.41 14.61
N ARG A 171 -10.47 -12.62 15.18
CA ARG A 171 -10.82 -13.90 14.54
C ARG A 171 -12.25 -14.38 14.76
N THR A 172 -13.08 -13.67 15.54
CA THR A 172 -14.50 -14.03 15.74
C THR A 172 -15.41 -13.27 14.77
N VAL A 173 -15.34 -13.62 13.48
CA VAL A 173 -16.48 -13.45 12.58
C VAL A 173 -17.15 -14.83 12.48
N PRO A 174 -18.39 -15.02 12.96
CA PRO A 174 -19.06 -16.31 12.86
C PRO A 174 -19.22 -16.70 11.40
N ARG A 175 -18.67 -17.85 11.02
CA ARG A 175 -18.84 -18.44 9.69
C ARG A 175 -20.30 -18.90 9.58
N PRO A 176 -21.11 -18.41 8.62
CA PRO A 176 -22.50 -18.86 8.50
C PRO A 176 -22.55 -20.36 8.23
N ALA A 177 -23.40 -21.05 8.97
CA ALA A 177 -23.60 -22.49 8.87
C ALA A 177 -24.01 -22.86 7.44
N ARG A 178 -23.29 -23.79 6.81
CA ARG A 178 -23.72 -24.40 5.55
C ARG A 178 -24.95 -25.25 5.84
N SER A 179 -26.13 -24.80 5.42
CA SER A 179 -27.31 -25.66 5.33
C SER A 179 -27.04 -26.73 4.27
N ARG A 180 -26.92 -27.99 4.70
CA ARG A 180 -27.03 -29.13 3.80
C ARG A 180 -28.51 -29.32 3.50
N SER A 181 -28.93 -29.08 2.27
CA SER A 181 -30.21 -29.57 1.74
C SER A 181 -29.90 -30.75 0.82
N THR A 182 -30.28 -31.94 1.26
CA THR A 182 -30.66 -33.07 0.41
C THR A 182 -32.00 -32.79 -0.25
#